data_AF-A0A1G6R0T3-F1
#
_entry.id   AF-A0A1G6R0T3-F1
#
_cell.length_a   1.000
_cell.length_b   1.000
_cell.length_c   1.000
_cell.angle_alpha   90.00
_cell.angle_beta   90.00
_cell.angle_gamma   90.00
#
_symmetry.space_group_name_H-M   'P 1'
#
loop_
_entity.id
_entity.type
_entity.pdbx_description
1 polymer ?
#
loop_
_entity_poly.entity_id
_entity_poly.type
_entity_poly.pdbx_seq_one_letter_code
_entity_poly.pdbx_strand_id
1 'polypeptide(L)'
;MRITQKKAEFRGRLFNMEHFFELPVRYKGATLILRGRLVTFAYSYKFYVMVNGRELIFERDDEQQFRVLQEASEDASEIDRELIQQIIITLNDLQQV
;
A
#
# COMPACT_ATOMS: atom_id res chain seq x y z
N MET A 1 37.34 3.29 -28.55
CA MET A 1 36.36 3.20 -27.45
C MET A 1 34.99 3.56 -28.02
N ARG A 2 34.16 2.57 -28.35
CA ARG A 2 32.82 2.80 -28.91
C ARG A 2 31.83 2.87 -27.76
N ILE A 3 31.27 4.04 -27.53
CA ILE A 3 30.14 4.21 -26.61
C ILE A 3 28.90 3.74 -27.38
N THR A 4 28.53 2.48 -27.19
CA THR A 4 27.27 1.95 -27.70
C THR A 4 26.14 2.56 -26.88
N GLN A 5 25.51 3.61 -27.42
CA GLN A 5 24.22 4.09 -26.93
C GLN A 5 23.21 2.94 -27.08
N LYS A 6 22.90 2.25 -25.98
CA LYS A 6 21.74 1.37 -25.92
C LYS A 6 20.51 2.25 -26.13
N LYS A 7 19.90 2.12 -27.30
CA LYS A 7 18.62 2.71 -27.66
C LYS A 7 17.59 2.21 -26.65
N ALA A 8 17.29 3.00 -25.63
CA ALA A 8 16.19 2.71 -24.71
C ALA A 8 14.89 2.86 -25.52
N GLU A 9 14.26 1.74 -25.84
CA GLU A 9 12.95 1.73 -26.48
C GLU A 9 11.93 2.32 -25.51
N PHE A 10 11.50 3.55 -25.80
CA PHE A 10 10.49 4.27 -25.06
C PHE A 10 9.11 3.69 -25.39
N ARG A 11 8.73 2.60 -24.71
CA ARG A 11 7.34 2.16 -24.63
C ARG A 11 6.76 2.76 -23.36
N GLY A 12 5.87 3.74 -23.52
CA GLY A 12 5.25 4.59 -22.48
C GLY A 12 5.16 3.96 -21.09
N ARG A 13 6.24 4.05 -20.32
CA ARG A 13 6.30 3.58 -18.94
C ARG A 13 5.76 4.73 -18.10
N LEU A 14 4.48 4.65 -17.71
CA LEU A 14 3.98 5.41 -16.59
C LEU A 14 5.00 5.21 -15.45
N PHE A 15 5.65 6.28 -15.00
CA PHE A 15 6.57 6.22 -13.88
C PHE A 15 5.76 5.91 -12.63
N ASN A 16 5.57 4.62 -12.34
CA ASN A 16 5.07 4.22 -11.04
C ASN A 16 6.23 4.41 -10.05
N MET A 17 6.07 5.32 -9.10
CA MET A 17 7.02 5.45 -7.99
C MET A 17 6.58 4.54 -6.85
N GLU A 18 7.53 3.80 -6.30
CA GLU A 18 7.31 2.95 -5.13
C GLU A 18 8.11 3.48 -3.95
N HIS A 19 7.48 3.55 -2.78
CA HIS A 19 8.11 3.96 -1.53
C HIS A 19 7.76 3.00 -0.40
N PHE A 20 8.78 2.43 0.23
CA PHE A 20 8.63 1.51 1.37
C PHE A 20 8.71 2.28 2.69
N PHE A 21 7.89 1.89 3.65
CA PHE A 21 7.83 2.54 4.95
C PHE A 21 7.40 1.57 6.05
N GLU A 22 7.60 2.00 7.30
CA GLU A 22 7.05 1.34 8.47
C GLU A 22 5.80 2.10 8.95
N LEU A 23 4.73 1.36 9.23
CA LEU A 23 3.45 1.90 9.67
C LEU A 23 3.19 1.46 11.12
N PRO A 24 3.35 2.36 12.11
CA PRO A 24 3.06 2.05 13.50
C PRO A 24 1.55 2.11 13.77
N VAL A 25 0.91 0.95 13.97
CA VAL A 25 -0.53 0.83 14.20
C VAL A 25 -0.80 0.45 15.65
N ARG A 26 -1.65 1.21 16.35
CA ARG A 26 -2.14 0.84 17.68
C ARG A 26 -3.25 -0.19 17.54
N TYR A 27 -3.08 -1.35 18.17
CA TYR A 27 -4.05 -2.45 18.10
C TYR A 27 -4.02 -3.27 19.39
N LYS A 28 -5.20 -3.49 19.99
CA LYS A 28 -5.38 -4.26 21.24
C LYS A 28 -4.38 -3.91 22.36
N GLY A 29 -4.13 -2.61 22.55
CA GLY A 29 -3.25 -2.08 23.58
C GLY A 29 -1.74 -2.17 23.27
N ALA A 30 -1.35 -2.71 22.11
CA ALA A 30 0.02 -2.76 21.64
C ALA A 30 0.24 -1.88 20.40
N THR A 31 1.50 -1.54 20.11
CA THR A 31 1.88 -0.93 18.83
C THR A 31 2.49 -2.00 17.94
N LEU A 32 1.88 -2.25 16.78
CA LEU A 32 2.38 -3.12 15.74
C LEU A 32 3.13 -2.29 14.70
N ILE A 33 4.34 -2.68 14.34
CA ILE A 33 5.06 -2.09 13.23
C ILE A 33 4.80 -2.92 11.98
N LEU A 34 3.95 -2.40 11.09
CA LEU A 34 3.60 -3.07 9.83
C LEU A 34 4.48 -2.56 8.70
N ARG A 35 4.85 -3.44 7.77
CA ARG A 35 5.59 -3.03 6.56
C ARG A 35 4.60 -2.51 5.53
N GLY A 36 4.81 -1.27 5.11
CA GLY A 36 4.01 -0.57 4.11
C GLY A 36 4.79 -0.33 2.82
N ARG A 37 4.07 -0.28 1.71
CA ARG A 37 4.57 0.15 0.40
C ARG A 37 3.52 1.03 -0.28
N LEU A 38 3.90 2.27 -0.57
CA LEU A 38 3.11 3.21 -1.35
C LEU A 38 3.47 3.06 -2.81
N VAL A 39 2.48 2.82 -3.66
CA VAL A 39 2.64 2.79 -5.12
C VAL A 39 1.80 3.92 -5.70
N THR A 40 2.45 4.85 -6.39
CA THR A 40 1.76 5.93 -7.09
C THR A 40 1.59 5.59 -8.56
N PHE A 41 0.43 5.96 -9.10
CA PHE A 41 0.06 5.90 -10.50
C PHE A 41 -0.19 7.34 -10.99
N ALA A 42 -0.41 7.53 -12.30
CA ALA A 42 -0.57 8.87 -12.86
C ALA A 42 -1.69 9.72 -12.20
N TYR A 43 -2.75 9.09 -11.69
CA TYR A 43 -3.91 9.79 -11.11
C TYR A 43 -4.40 9.20 -9.79
N SER A 44 -3.66 8.26 -9.20
CA SER A 44 -4.08 7.58 -7.98
C SER A 44 -2.86 7.03 -7.24
N TYR A 45 -3.09 6.51 -6.05
CA TYR A 45 -2.09 5.76 -5.32
C TYR A 45 -2.75 4.63 -4.53
N LYS A 46 -1.96 3.62 -4.19
CA LYS A 46 -2.36 2.50 -3.34
C LYS A 46 -1.34 2.28 -2.25
N PHE A 47 -1.82 1.93 -1.06
CA PHE A 47 -0.98 1.40 -0.01
C PHE A 47 -1.09 -0.10 0.02
N TYR A 48 0.05 -0.76 0.13
CA TYR A 48 0.16 -2.19 0.33
C TYR A 48 0.73 -2.40 1.72
N VAL A 49 0.01 -3.09 2.60
CA VAL A 49 0.40 -3.28 4.01
C VAL A 49 0.45 -4.77 4.32
N MET A 50 1.60 -5.24 4.81
CA MET A 50 1.79 -6.63 5.20
C MET A 50 1.20 -6.88 6.60
N VAL A 51 0.20 -7.77 6.67
CA VAL A 51 -0.48 -8.20 7.90
C VAL A 51 -0.51 -9.71 7.95
N ASN A 52 0.09 -10.32 8.99
CA ASN A 52 0.13 -11.77 9.17
C ASN A 52 0.61 -12.55 7.92
N GLY A 53 1.59 -12.00 7.21
CA GLY A 53 2.13 -12.59 5.97
C GLY A 53 1.29 -12.37 4.71
N ARG A 54 0.19 -11.61 4.80
CA ARG A 54 -0.68 -11.24 3.68
C ARG A 54 -0.51 -9.78 3.32
N GLU A 55 -0.52 -9.45 2.02
CA GLU A 55 -0.51 -8.08 1.55
C GLU A 55 -1.97 -7.58 1.43
N LEU A 56 -2.32 -6.56 2.20
CA LEU A 56 -3.60 -5.87 2.06
C LEU A 56 -3.44 -4.61 1.23
N ILE A 57 -4.33 -4.41 0.27
CA ILE A 57 -4.29 -3.26 -0.65
C ILE A 57 -5.36 -2.26 -0.23
N PHE A 58 -4.93 -1.03 0.06
CA PHE A 58 -5.80 0.08 0.42
C PHE A 58 -5.77 1.11 -0.70
N GLU A 59 -6.96 1.48 -1.19
CA GLU A 59 -7.15 2.53 -2.19
C GLU A 59 -8.29 3.45 -1.77
N ARG A 60 -8.29 4.68 -2.30
CA ARG A 60 -9.45 5.56 -2.15
C ARG A 60 -10.56 5.10 -3.09
N ASP A 61 -11.77 5.05 -2.56
CA ASP A 61 -12.99 4.90 -3.34
C ASP A 61 -13.48 6.27 -3.88
N ASP A 62 -14.65 6.26 -4.50
CA ASP A 62 -15.25 7.44 -5.12
C ASP A 62 -15.63 8.53 -4.10
N GLU A 63 -15.83 8.15 -2.84
CA GLU A 63 -16.11 9.06 -1.71
C GLU A 63 -14.83 9.51 -0.99
N GLN A 64 -13.67 9.24 -1.60
CA GLN A 64 -12.35 9.49 -1.01
C GLN A 64 -12.16 8.75 0.33
N GLN A 65 -12.83 7.63 0.59
CA GLN A 65 -12.59 6.80 1.77
C GLN A 65 -11.66 5.65 1.41
N PHE A 66 -10.80 5.24 2.35
CA PHE A 66 -9.99 4.05 2.12
C PHE A 66 -10.87 2.80 2.17
N ARG A 67 -10.86 2.04 1.08
CA ARG A 67 -11.37 0.68 1.02
C ARG A 67 -10.23 -0.32 0.93
N VAL A 68 -10.47 -1.53 1.43
CA VAL A 68 -9.53 -2.65 1.33
C VAL A 68 -9.96 -3.54 0.18
N LEU A 69 -9.06 -3.81 -0.75
CA LEU A 69 -9.23 -4.88 -1.72
C LEU A 69 -8.75 -6.16 -1.06
N GLN A 70 -9.69 -7.04 -0.72
CA GLN A 70 -9.36 -8.38 -0.26
C GLN A 70 -9.28 -9.30 -1.48
N GLU A 71 -8.11 -9.83 -1.78
CA GLU A 71 -8.02 -10.98 -2.68
C GLU A 71 -8.63 -12.18 -1.94
N ALA A 72 -9.52 -12.91 -2.63
CA ALA A 72 -10.13 -14.12 -2.10
C ALA A 72 -9.07 -15.23 -2.00
N SER A 73 -8.22 -15.18 -0.97
CA SER A 73 -7.27 -16.23 -0.66
C SER A 73 -7.97 -17.34 0.11
N GLU A 74 -7.85 -18.58 -0.38
CA GLU A 74 -8.52 -19.79 0.14
C GLU A 74 -8.14 -20.16 1.59
N ASP A 75 -7.05 -19.59 2.12
CA ASP A 75 -6.67 -19.77 3.51
C ASP A 75 -7.46 -18.82 4.43
N ALA A 76 -8.36 -19.36 5.23
CA ALA A 76 -9.28 -18.61 6.08
C ALA A 76 -8.68 -18.17 7.44
N SER A 77 -7.66 -17.31 7.43
CA SER A 77 -7.45 -16.42 8.57
C SER A 77 -8.06 -15.06 8.23
N GLU A 78 -9.32 -14.86 8.61
CA GLU A 78 -9.97 -13.55 8.49
C GLU A 78 -9.13 -12.55 9.28
N ILE A 79 -8.56 -11.55 8.59
CA ILE A 79 -7.85 -10.48 9.28
C ILE A 79 -8.89 -9.70 10.07
N ASP A 80 -8.59 -9.47 11.36
CA ASP A 80 -9.50 -8.79 12.27
C ASP A 80 -9.91 -7.42 11.69
N ARG A 81 -11.22 -7.20 11.60
CA ARG A 81 -11.79 -5.96 11.07
C ARG A 81 -11.37 -4.75 11.89
N GLU A 82 -11.18 -4.92 13.20
CA GLU A 82 -10.66 -3.86 14.07
C GLU A 82 -9.23 -3.46 13.64
N LEU A 83 -8.37 -4.43 13.32
CA LEU A 83 -7.02 -4.15 12.84
C LEU A 83 -7.05 -3.38 11.51
N ILE A 84 -7.92 -3.80 10.58
CA ILE A 84 -8.12 -3.09 9.31
C ILE A 84 -8.54 -1.63 9.54
N GLN A 85 -9.47 -1.39 10.46
CA GLN A 85 -9.91 -0.04 10.80
C GLN A 85 -8.77 0.80 11.40
N GLN A 86 -7.96 0.23 12.30
CA GLN A 86 -6.81 0.95 12.88
C GLN A 86 -5.75 1.28 11.82
N ILE A 87 -5.54 0.41 10.82
CA ILE A 87 -4.67 0.72 9.68
C ILE A 87 -5.23 1.90 8.89
N ILE A 88 -6.52 1.92 8.56
CA ILE A 88 -7.17 3.02 7.84
C ILE A 88 -7.01 4.35 8.57
N ILE A 89 -7.26 4.37 9.89
CA ILE A 89 -7.07 5.55 10.73
C ILE A 89 -5.62 6.05 10.62
N THR A 90 -4.66 5.15 10.81
CA THR A 90 -3.23 5.51 10.75
C THR A 90 -2.83 6.04 9.37
N LEU A 91 -3.35 5.45 8.29
CA LEU A 91 -3.08 5.91 6.92
C LEU A 91 -3.70 7.29 6.63
N ASN A 92 -4.87 7.59 7.19
CA ASN A 92 -5.49 8.92 7.08
C ASN A 92 -4.65 9.99 7.78
N ASP A 93 -4.11 9.68 8.96
CA ASP A 93 -3.27 10.61 9.72
C ASP A 93 -1.97 10.96 8.98
N LEU A 94 -1.37 9.99 8.26
CA LEU A 94 -0.18 10.21 7.44
C LEU A 94 -0.38 11.22 6.30
N GLN A 95 -1.62 11.56 5.95
CA GLN A 95 -1.94 12.46 4.83
C GLN A 95 -2.34 13.87 5.26
N GLN A 96 -2.43 14.16 6.56
CA GLN A 96 -2.78 15.49 7.06
C GLN A 96 -1.56 16.39 7.33
N VAL A 97 -0.41 16.06 6.74
CA VAL A 97 0.85 16.81 6.89
C VAL A 97 1.19 17.58 5.63
#